data_AF-A0A1A7BEZ8-F1
#
_entry.id   AF-A0A1A7BEZ8-F1
#
_cell.length_a   1.000
_cell.length_b   1.000
_cell.length_c   1.000
_cell.angle_alpha   90.00
_cell.angle_beta   90.00
_cell.angle_gamma   90.00
#
_symmetry.space_group_name_H-M   'P 1'
#
loop_
_entity.id
_entity.type
_entity.pdbx_description
1 polymer ?
#
loop_
_entity_poly.entity_id
_entity_poly.type
_entity_poly.pdbx_seq_one_letter_code
_entity_poly.pdbx_strand_id
1 'polypeptide(L)'
;MNTRTTFAALSGAALMLAACGSSDDASTEASADTVEMPADEALEAISDEPVEDPEATAADAPESDAADAANAEAAANAAADVAAEAAAAAEGTDE
;
A
#
# COMPACT_ATOMS: atom_id res chain seq x y z
N MET A 1 40.14 -0.14 -12.27
CA MET A 1 40.41 1.27 -11.94
C MET A 1 39.07 2.01 -11.85
N ASN A 2 38.23 1.68 -10.84
CA ASN A 2 36.84 2.18 -10.79
C ASN A 2 36.51 2.95 -9.51
N THR A 3 37.33 2.84 -8.47
CA THR A 3 37.10 3.48 -7.16
C THR A 3 37.27 4.99 -7.17
N ARG A 4 38.07 5.54 -8.10
CA ARG A 4 38.29 7.00 -8.21
C ARG A 4 37.10 7.73 -8.83
N THR A 5 36.39 7.09 -9.76
CA THR A 5 35.24 7.65 -10.45
C THR A 5 34.00 7.70 -9.54
N THR A 6 33.82 6.69 -8.70
CA THR A 6 32.72 6.64 -7.72
C THR A 6 32.85 7.73 -6.66
N PHE A 7 34.07 8.05 -6.23
CA PHE A 7 34.32 9.10 -5.24
C PHE A 7 34.01 10.50 -5.80
N ALA A 8 34.32 10.75 -7.07
CA ALA A 8 33.99 12.01 -7.73
C ALA A 8 32.47 12.21 -7.91
N ALA A 9 31.72 11.13 -8.18
CA ALA A 9 30.27 11.18 -8.34
C ALA A 9 29.55 11.48 -7.01
N LEU A 10 29.99 10.89 -5.89
CA LEU A 10 29.41 11.19 -4.58
C LEU A 10 29.63 12.64 -4.14
N SER A 11 30.82 13.19 -4.38
CA SER A 11 31.14 14.57 -4.00
C SER A 11 30.31 15.61 -4.78
N GLY A 12 30.01 15.35 -6.05
CA GLY A 12 29.15 16.22 -6.86
C GLY A 12 27.68 16.21 -6.39
N ALA A 13 27.16 15.06 -5.98
CA ALA A 13 25.81 14.94 -5.45
C ALA A 13 25.64 15.68 -4.12
N ALA A 14 26.66 15.66 -3.25
CA ALA A 14 26.63 16.38 -1.98
C ALA A 14 26.62 17.92 -2.16
N LEU A 15 27.35 18.43 -3.17
CA LEU A 15 27.38 19.86 -3.51
C LEU A 15 26.05 20.34 -4.14
N MET A 16 25.40 19.50 -4.94
CA MET A 16 24.06 19.77 -5.48
C MET A 16 22.97 19.71 -4.40
N LEU A 17 23.08 18.79 -3.44
CA LEU A 17 22.15 18.72 -2.31
C LEU A 17 22.30 19.93 -1.37
N ALA A 18 23.52 20.45 -1.19
CA ALA A 18 23.76 21.68 -0.43
C ALA A 18 23.22 22.94 -1.15
N ALA A 19 23.17 22.94 -2.48
CA ALA A 19 22.55 24.01 -3.26
C ALA A 19 21.01 23.92 -3.31
N CYS A 20 20.44 22.72 -3.13
CA CYS A 20 18.99 22.49 -3.01
C CYS A 20 18.51 22.43 -1.54
N GLY A 21 19.43 22.60 -0.59
CA GLY A 21 19.23 22.51 0.86
C GLY A 21 19.84 23.71 1.57
N SER A 22 19.67 24.91 1.02
CA SER A 22 19.77 26.11 1.85
C SER A 22 18.64 26.01 2.87
N SER A 23 18.99 25.83 4.14
CA SER A 23 18.04 25.76 5.25
C SER A 23 17.46 27.14 5.55
N ASP A 24 16.88 27.78 4.54
CA ASP A 24 15.89 28.81 4.80
C ASP A 24 14.72 28.10 5.48
N ASP A 25 14.42 28.48 6.71
CA ASP A 25 13.31 27.92 7.47
C ASP A 25 11.99 28.31 6.81
N ALA A 26 11.59 27.54 5.79
CA ALA A 26 10.33 27.71 5.08
C ALA A 26 9.11 27.55 6.00
N SER A 27 9.31 27.05 7.23
CA SER A 27 8.30 26.98 8.27
C SER A 27 7.73 28.35 8.64
N THR A 28 8.54 29.42 8.54
CA THR A 28 8.10 30.78 8.91
C THR A 28 7.22 31.44 7.84
N GLU A 29 7.48 31.21 6.54
CA GLU A 29 6.66 31.75 5.43
C GLU A 29 5.37 30.94 5.20
N ALA A 30 5.37 29.66 5.57
CA ALA A 30 4.20 28.78 5.51
C ALA A 30 3.35 28.78 6.79
N SER A 31 3.41 29.84 7.60
CA SER A 31 2.35 30.15 8.56
C SER A 31 1.13 30.62 7.78
N ALA A 32 0.48 29.69 7.08
CA ALA A 32 -0.79 29.96 6.46
C ALA A 32 -1.77 30.39 7.56
N ASP A 33 -2.44 31.52 7.35
CA ASP A 33 -3.59 31.99 8.16
C ASP A 33 -4.77 31.01 8.00
N THR A 34 -4.57 29.74 8.33
CA THR A 34 -5.62 28.70 8.33
C THR A 34 -6.43 28.73 9.62
N VAL A 35 -6.36 29.82 10.38
CA VAL A 35 -7.08 30.01 11.65
C VAL A 35 -8.22 31.02 11.55
N GLU A 36 -8.73 31.28 10.35
CA GLU A 36 -9.90 32.16 10.17
C GLU A 36 -11.19 31.38 9.82
N MET A 37 -11.12 30.05 9.63
CA MET A 37 -12.33 29.21 9.53
C MET A 37 -12.64 28.64 10.93
N PRO A 38 -13.76 29.04 11.56
CA PRO A 38 -14.18 28.52 12.85
C PRO A 38 -14.20 26.99 12.83
N ALA A 39 -13.72 26.36 13.90
CA ALA A 39 -13.74 24.90 14.03
C ALA A 39 -15.15 24.32 13.87
N ASP A 40 -16.17 25.09 14.26
CA ASP A 40 -17.57 24.74 14.12
C ASP A 40 -18.01 24.67 12.64
N GLU A 41 -17.52 25.56 11.78
CA GLU A 41 -17.82 25.58 10.33
C GLU A 41 -17.20 24.38 9.61
N ALA A 42 -16.04 23.91 10.07
CA ALA A 42 -15.42 22.69 9.54
C ALA A 42 -16.13 21.39 9.98
N LEU A 43 -16.91 21.44 11.05
CA LEU A 43 -17.65 20.29 11.61
C LEU A 43 -19.15 20.33 11.29
N GLU A 44 -19.62 21.35 10.57
CA GLU A 44 -21.01 21.41 10.13
C GLU A 44 -21.37 20.18 9.29
N ALA A 45 -22.56 19.65 9.55
CA ALA A 45 -23.06 18.50 8.82
C ALA A 45 -23.36 18.91 7.37
N ILE A 46 -22.84 18.12 6.43
CA ILE A 46 -23.20 18.25 5.02
C ILE A 46 -24.66 17.84 4.88
N SER A 47 -25.50 18.79 4.47
CA SER A 47 -26.95 18.57 4.29
C SER A 47 -27.35 18.32 2.84
N ASP A 48 -26.40 18.46 1.91
CA ASP A 48 -26.62 18.19 0.49
C ASP A 48 -26.93 16.70 0.27
N GLU A 49 -27.97 16.44 -0.51
CA GLU A 49 -28.26 15.07 -0.96
C GLU A 49 -27.18 14.60 -1.94
N PRO A 50 -26.74 13.33 -1.86
CA PRO A 50 -25.76 12.79 -2.80
C PRO A 50 -26.31 12.85 -4.23
N VAL A 51 -25.51 13.38 -5.15
CA VAL A 51 -25.86 13.40 -6.58
C VAL A 51 -25.61 12.01 -7.16
N GLU A 52 -26.60 11.47 -7.86
CA GLU A 52 -26.45 10.22 -8.60
C GLU A 52 -25.39 10.36 -9.70
N ASP A 53 -24.43 9.44 -9.74
CA ASP A 53 -23.45 9.35 -10.83
C ASP A 53 -24.05 8.53 -11.99
N PRO A 54 -24.33 9.14 -13.16
CA PRO A 54 -24.91 8.43 -14.30
C PRO A 54 -23.94 7.42 -14.93
N GLU A 55 -22.64 7.50 -14.64
CA GLU A 55 -21.62 6.55 -15.11
C GLU A 55 -21.43 5.38 -14.13
N ALA A 56 -22.00 5.45 -12.92
CA ALA A 56 -21.99 4.35 -11.95
C ALA A 56 -22.89 3.19 -12.41
N THR A 57 -22.33 2.32 -13.26
CA THR A 57 -23.02 1.13 -13.81
C THR A 57 -22.69 -0.17 -13.08
N ALA A 58 -21.88 -0.12 -12.01
CA ALA A 58 -21.48 -1.31 -11.27
C ALA A 58 -22.65 -1.82 -10.40
N ALA A 59 -23.37 -2.82 -10.91
CA ALA A 59 -24.13 -3.70 -10.05
C ALA A 59 -23.14 -4.64 -9.37
N ASP A 60 -22.96 -4.50 -8.05
CA ASP A 60 -22.23 -5.46 -7.22
C ASP A 60 -23.07 -6.75 -7.14
N ALA A 61 -23.07 -7.51 -8.24
CA ALA A 61 -23.52 -8.89 -8.23
C ALA A 61 -22.33 -9.72 -7.79
N PRO A 62 -22.48 -10.66 -6.84
CA PRO A 62 -21.39 -11.57 -6.54
C PRO A 62 -21.03 -12.31 -7.82
N GLU A 63 -19.83 -12.08 -8.34
CA GLU A 63 -19.27 -12.93 -9.38
C GLU A 63 -19.22 -14.35 -8.79
N SER A 64 -20.10 -15.22 -9.28
CA SER A 64 -19.98 -16.65 -9.03
C SER A 64 -18.79 -17.14 -9.85
N ASP A 65 -17.58 -16.89 -9.33
CA ASP A 65 -16.34 -17.24 -9.96
C ASP A 65 -16.20 -18.77 -9.96
N ALA A 66 -16.48 -19.39 -11.11
CA ALA A 66 -16.17 -20.80 -11.33
C ALA A 66 -14.67 -21.09 -11.09
N ALA A 67 -13.82 -20.06 -11.19
CA ALA A 67 -12.41 -20.10 -10.81
C ALA A 67 -12.20 -20.30 -9.30
N ASP A 68 -13.01 -19.68 -8.43
CA ASP A 68 -12.93 -19.87 -6.97
C ASP A 68 -13.31 -21.29 -6.55
N ALA A 69 -14.35 -21.86 -7.17
CA ALA A 69 -14.74 -23.25 -6.92
C ALA A 69 -13.63 -24.25 -7.32
N ALA A 70 -13.02 -24.06 -8.50
CA ALA A 70 -11.91 -24.89 -8.95
C ALA A 70 -10.67 -24.75 -8.05
N ASN A 71 -10.41 -23.55 -7.52
CA ASN A 71 -9.29 -23.28 -6.63
C ASN A 71 -9.49 -23.91 -5.24
N ALA A 72 -10.71 -23.91 -4.72
CA ALA A 72 -11.04 -24.55 -3.44
C ALA A 72 -10.82 -26.07 -3.50
N GLU A 73 -11.19 -26.71 -4.61
CA GLU A 73 -11.03 -28.15 -4.80
C GLU A 73 -9.56 -28.55 -4.98
N ALA A 74 -8.77 -27.74 -5.70
CA ALA A 74 -7.33 -27.90 -5.79
C ALA A 74 -6.63 -27.76 -4.42
N ALA A 75 -7.03 -26.77 -3.62
CA ALA A 75 -6.50 -26.56 -2.27
C ALA A 75 -6.84 -27.72 -1.32
N ALA A 76 -8.06 -28.27 -1.40
CA ALA A 76 -8.49 -29.41 -0.61
C ALA A 76 -7.66 -30.67 -0.92
N ASN A 77 -7.40 -30.93 -2.21
CA ASN A 77 -6.55 -32.05 -2.63
C ASN A 77 -5.11 -31.90 -2.12
N ALA A 78 -4.52 -30.70 -2.26
CA ALA A 78 -3.18 -30.43 -1.75
C ALA A 78 -3.08 -30.61 -0.23
N ALA A 79 -4.11 -30.21 0.54
CA ALA A 79 -4.16 -30.41 1.98
C ALA A 79 -4.24 -31.90 2.36
N ALA A 80 -4.99 -32.70 1.60
CA ALA A 80 -5.08 -34.14 1.80
C ALA A 80 -3.74 -34.85 1.56
N ASP A 81 -3.02 -34.47 0.50
CA ASP A 81 -1.70 -35.01 0.19
C ASP A 81 -0.68 -34.70 1.30
N VAL A 82 -0.67 -33.46 1.80
CA VAL A 82 0.21 -33.06 2.92
C VAL A 82 -0.14 -33.82 4.20
N ALA A 83 -1.43 -34.03 4.48
CA ALA A 83 -1.86 -34.79 5.65
C ALA A 83 -1.44 -36.27 5.56
N ALA A 84 -1.52 -36.86 4.38
CA ALA A 84 -1.08 -38.24 4.13
C ALA A 84 0.45 -38.39 4.29
N GLU A 85 1.23 -37.44 3.76
CA GLU A 85 2.69 -37.42 3.92
C GLU A 85 3.09 -37.26 5.40
N ALA A 86 2.44 -36.36 6.14
CA ALA A 86 2.69 -36.16 7.55
C ALA A 86 2.35 -37.40 8.40
N ALA A 87 1.26 -38.10 8.08
CA ALA A 87 0.89 -39.35 8.74
C ALA A 87 1.92 -40.45 8.48
N ALA A 88 2.36 -40.61 7.23
CA ALA A 88 3.39 -41.59 6.87
C ALA A 88 4.74 -41.29 7.54
N ALA A 89 5.10 -40.01 7.68
CA ALA A 89 6.31 -39.59 8.40
C ALA A 89 6.23 -39.89 9.91
N ALA A 90 5.05 -39.78 10.53
CA ALA A 90 4.85 -40.08 11.95
C ALA A 90 4.92 -41.60 12.24
N GLU A 91 4.48 -42.45 11.31
CA GLU A 91 4.57 -43.91 11.45
C GLU A 91 5.98 -44.47 11.18
N GLY A 92 6.86 -43.69 10.54
CA GLY A 92 8.24 -44.07 10.23
C GLY A 92 9.29 -43.72 11.30
N THR A 93 8.89 -43.12 12.43
CA THR A 93 9.82 -42.62 13.48
C THR A 93 9.87 -43.45 14.76
N ASP A 94 9.27 -44.64 14.78
CA ASP A 94 9.18 -45.53 15.96
C ASP A 94 10.19 -46.72 15.94
N GLU A 95 11.30 -46.60 15.19
CA GLU A 95 12.42 -47.59 15.21
C GLU A 95 13.78 -46.95 15.54
#